data_AF-A0A8S0FLS9-F1
#
_entry.id   AF-A0A8S0FLS9-F1
#
_cell.length_a   1.000
_cell.length_b   1.000
_cell.length_c   1.000
_cell.angle_alpha   90.00
_cell.angle_beta   90.00
_cell.angle_gamma   90.00
#
_symmetry.space_group_name_H-M   'P 1'
#
loop_
_entity.id
_entity.type
_entity.pdbx_description
1 polymer ?
#
loop_
_entity_poly.entity_id
_entity_poly.type
_entity_poly.pdbx_seq_one_letter_code
_entity_poly.pdbx_strand_id
1 'polypeptide(L)'
;MYRYLSIAAVVLSAAFSGPAALAEGINSFSQAKAAAVKVHADAPGTFYCGCKINWQGKKGVVDLQSCGYQVRKNENRASRVEWEHVVPAWQFGHQRQCWQDGGRKNCAKDPVYRKMESDMHNLQPSVGEVNGDRGNFMYSQWNGGEGQYGQCAMKVDFKEKAAEPPARARGAIARTYFYMRDQYNLSTLSPANAAVQRMEQDVSGYRLGVRAR
;
A
#
# COMPACT_ATOMS: atom_id res chain seq x y z
N MET A 1 -59.35 -31.38 21.16
CA MET A 1 -58.03 -32.03 21.20
C MET A 1 -57.25 -31.61 19.95
N TYR A 2 -56.50 -30.51 19.99
CA TYR A 2 -55.60 -30.11 18.90
C TYR A 2 -54.17 -30.18 19.42
N ARG A 3 -53.38 -31.10 18.86
CA ARG A 3 -51.96 -31.30 19.19
C ARG A 3 -51.13 -30.33 18.35
N TYR A 4 -50.45 -29.40 19.00
CA TYR A 4 -49.43 -28.56 18.38
C TYR A 4 -48.17 -29.40 18.14
N LEU A 5 -47.78 -29.57 16.88
CA LEU A 5 -46.49 -30.13 16.47
C LEU A 5 -45.50 -28.98 16.29
N SER A 6 -44.65 -28.75 17.29
CA SER A 6 -43.52 -27.85 17.19
C SER A 6 -42.39 -28.54 16.43
N ILE A 7 -42.15 -28.14 15.18
CA ILE A 7 -40.99 -28.56 14.41
C ILE A 7 -39.85 -27.60 14.74
N ALA A 8 -38.89 -28.04 15.56
CA ALA A 8 -37.66 -27.30 15.81
C ALA A 8 -36.75 -27.42 14.59
N ALA A 9 -36.61 -26.34 13.81
CA ALA A 9 -35.66 -26.26 12.71
C ALA A 9 -34.25 -26.07 13.28
N VAL A 10 -33.45 -27.14 13.29
CA VAL A 10 -32.02 -27.06 13.61
C VAL A 10 -31.30 -26.50 12.38
N VAL A 11 -30.97 -25.21 12.42
CA VAL A 11 -30.11 -24.58 11.41
C VAL A 11 -28.67 -24.97 11.73
N LEU A 12 -28.12 -25.91 10.97
CA LEU A 12 -26.73 -26.33 11.06
C LEU A 12 -25.84 -25.26 10.41
N SER A 13 -25.31 -24.34 11.22
CA SER A 13 -24.34 -23.33 10.80
C SER A 13 -23.03 -24.02 10.41
N ALA A 14 -22.82 -24.30 9.13
CA ALA A 14 -21.53 -24.76 8.63
C ALA A 14 -20.53 -23.61 8.75
N ALA A 15 -19.67 -23.66 9.77
CA ALA A 15 -18.54 -22.76 9.88
C ALA A 15 -17.57 -23.07 8.73
N PHE A 16 -17.57 -22.22 7.71
CA PHE A 16 -16.56 -22.23 6.66
C PHE A 16 -15.22 -21.77 7.27
N SER A 17 -14.53 -22.68 7.93
CA SER A 17 -13.10 -22.54 8.22
C SER A 17 -12.34 -22.80 6.92
N GLY A 18 -12.32 -21.81 6.02
CA GLY A 18 -11.41 -21.83 4.88
C GLY A 18 -9.97 -21.91 5.41
N PRO A 19 -9.08 -22.70 4.80
CA PRO A 19 -7.68 -22.69 5.21
C PRO A 19 -7.14 -21.28 4.98
N ALA A 20 -6.65 -20.66 6.04
CA ALA A 20 -5.75 -19.52 5.92
C ALA A 20 -4.48 -20.06 5.25
N ALA A 21 -4.46 -20.02 3.91
CA ALA A 21 -3.25 -20.21 3.15
C ALA A 21 -2.32 -19.06 3.55
N LEU A 22 -1.50 -19.30 4.58
CA LEU A 22 -0.25 -18.58 4.72
C LEU A 22 0.43 -18.72 3.37
N ALA A 23 0.93 -17.62 2.81
CA ALA A 23 1.77 -17.65 1.62
C ALA A 23 3.03 -18.50 1.91
N GLU A 24 2.91 -19.83 1.82
CA GLU A 24 4.00 -20.78 1.99
C GLU A 24 5.04 -20.46 0.92
N GLY A 25 6.19 -19.95 1.36
CA GLY A 25 7.37 -19.77 0.51
C GLY A 25 7.95 -18.35 0.42
N ILE A 26 7.22 -17.30 0.83
CA ILE A 26 7.78 -15.94 0.85
C ILE A 26 8.30 -15.63 2.26
N ASN A 27 9.63 -15.73 2.41
CA ASN A 27 10.31 -15.57 3.70
C ASN A 27 11.29 -14.40 3.72
N SER A 28 11.34 -13.59 2.65
CA SER A 28 12.25 -12.45 2.55
C SER A 28 11.70 -11.39 1.61
N PHE A 29 12.15 -10.14 1.80
CA PHE A 29 11.78 -9.03 0.92
C PHE A 29 12.21 -9.27 -0.55
N SER A 30 13.35 -9.93 -0.78
CA SER A 30 13.79 -10.29 -2.13
C SER A 30 12.86 -11.28 -2.83
N GLN A 31 12.35 -12.28 -2.10
CA GLN A 31 11.35 -13.21 -2.61
C GLN A 31 10.01 -12.50 -2.88
N ALA A 32 9.57 -11.63 -1.96
CA ALA A 32 8.36 -10.85 -2.11
C ALA A 32 8.41 -9.97 -3.38
N LYS A 33 9.52 -9.28 -3.61
CA LYS A 33 9.72 -8.49 -4.85
C LYS A 33 9.66 -9.36 -6.11
N ALA A 34 10.26 -10.55 -6.09
CA ALA A 34 10.24 -11.45 -7.25
C ALA A 34 8.82 -11.99 -7.54
N ALA A 35 8.04 -12.28 -6.49
CA ALA A 35 6.65 -12.68 -6.62
C ALA A 35 5.77 -11.52 -7.08
N ALA A 36 5.98 -10.32 -6.54
CA ALA A 36 5.20 -9.14 -6.86
C ALA A 36 5.34 -8.72 -8.34
N VAL A 37 6.50 -8.96 -8.99
CA VAL A 37 6.63 -8.78 -10.45
C VAL A 37 5.57 -9.58 -11.22
N LYS A 38 5.29 -10.83 -10.80
CA LYS A 38 4.29 -11.68 -11.46
C LYS A 38 2.88 -11.17 -11.21
N VAL A 39 2.58 -10.76 -9.98
CA VAL A 39 1.27 -10.21 -9.60
C VAL A 39 0.97 -8.91 -10.35
N HIS A 40 1.98 -8.08 -10.60
CA HIS A 40 1.87 -6.79 -11.28
C HIS A 40 2.27 -6.84 -12.75
N ALA A 41 2.35 -8.02 -13.37
CA ALA A 41 2.69 -8.15 -14.79
C ALA A 41 1.71 -7.38 -15.68
N ASP A 42 0.42 -7.45 -15.34
CA ASP A 42 -0.68 -6.79 -16.05
C ASP A 42 -1.19 -5.53 -15.32
N ALA A 43 -0.41 -4.97 -14.39
CA ALA A 43 -0.79 -3.75 -13.71
C ALA A 43 -0.95 -2.61 -14.74
N PRO A 44 -2.04 -1.80 -14.66
CA PRO A 44 -2.30 -0.74 -15.65
C PRO A 44 -1.26 0.39 -15.62
N GLY A 45 -0.42 0.44 -14.57
CA GLY A 45 0.72 1.35 -14.47
C GLY A 45 1.28 1.41 -13.05
N THR A 46 2.19 2.36 -12.82
CA THR A 46 2.75 2.63 -11.49
C THR A 46 1.67 3.11 -10.53
N PHE A 47 1.80 2.72 -9.27
CA PHE A 47 0.79 2.88 -8.23
C PHE A 47 0.31 4.31 -8.04
N TYR A 48 1.26 5.24 -7.89
CA TYR A 48 0.93 6.66 -7.75
C TYR A 48 0.64 7.30 -9.08
N CYS A 49 1.53 7.16 -10.08
CA CYS A 49 1.49 8.01 -11.27
C CYS A 49 0.77 7.40 -12.48
N GLY A 50 0.43 6.12 -12.46
CA GLY A 50 -0.25 5.45 -13.57
C GLY A 50 0.61 5.29 -14.82
N CYS A 51 1.93 5.34 -14.69
CA CYS A 51 2.86 5.20 -15.81
C CYS A 51 2.98 3.75 -16.23
N LYS A 52 2.93 3.47 -17.53
CA LYS A 52 3.11 2.11 -18.06
C LYS A 52 4.45 1.54 -17.61
N ILE A 53 4.44 0.26 -17.23
CA ILE A 53 5.62 -0.47 -16.77
C ILE A 53 5.99 -1.49 -17.84
N ASN A 54 7.23 -1.45 -18.31
CA ASN A 54 7.80 -2.45 -19.19
C ASN A 54 8.70 -3.38 -18.36
N TRP A 55 8.20 -4.59 -18.07
CA TRP A 55 8.94 -5.57 -17.27
C TRP A 55 10.03 -6.27 -18.10
N GLN A 56 11.27 -6.19 -17.62
CA GLN A 56 12.46 -6.86 -18.17
C GLN A 56 13.01 -7.82 -17.10
N GLY A 57 12.52 -9.06 -17.12
CA GLY A 57 12.79 -10.02 -16.05
C GLY A 57 12.27 -9.51 -14.70
N LYS A 58 13.17 -9.21 -13.76
CA LYS A 58 12.81 -8.69 -12.42
C LYS A 58 12.82 -7.16 -12.32
N LYS A 59 13.19 -6.45 -13.40
CA LYS A 59 13.30 -5.00 -13.44
C LYS A 59 12.08 -4.42 -14.14
N GLY A 60 11.43 -3.41 -13.56
CA GLY A 60 10.40 -2.63 -14.24
C GLY A 60 11.01 -1.34 -14.77
N VAL A 61 10.95 -1.12 -16.08
CA VAL A 61 11.30 0.16 -16.70
C VAL A 61 10.03 0.99 -16.81
N VAL A 62 10.08 2.25 -16.36
CA VAL A 62 8.91 3.14 -16.37
C VAL A 62 8.90 3.93 -17.67
N ASP A 63 7.80 3.86 -18.40
CA ASP A 63 7.51 4.76 -19.51
C ASP A 63 6.91 6.06 -18.95
N LEU A 64 7.77 7.07 -18.73
CA LEU A 64 7.36 8.35 -18.15
C LEU A 64 6.44 9.17 -19.07
N GLN A 65 6.59 9.00 -20.38
CA GLN A 65 5.78 9.73 -21.35
C GLN A 65 4.33 9.23 -21.36
N SER A 66 4.11 7.93 -21.14
CA SER A 66 2.77 7.32 -21.10
C SER A 66 1.80 7.94 -20.09
N CYS A 67 2.31 8.63 -19.06
CA CYS A 67 1.54 9.25 -17.99
C CYS A 67 1.82 10.77 -17.85
N GLY A 68 2.59 11.36 -18.77
CA GLY A 68 2.99 12.78 -18.68
C GLY A 68 3.82 13.12 -17.43
N TYR A 69 4.60 12.17 -16.91
CA TYR A 69 5.45 12.39 -15.75
C TYR A 69 6.62 13.29 -16.10
N GLN A 70 6.90 14.28 -15.25
CA GLN A 70 8.10 15.11 -15.33
C GLN A 70 9.03 14.79 -14.18
N VAL A 71 10.30 14.57 -14.50
CA VAL A 71 11.34 14.29 -13.50
C VAL A 71 11.59 15.54 -12.67
N ARG A 72 11.57 15.39 -11.34
CA ARG A 72 11.81 16.50 -10.44
C ARG A 72 13.31 16.80 -10.25
N LYS A 73 14.12 15.75 -10.06
CA LYS A 73 15.57 15.86 -9.82
C LYS A 73 16.43 14.62 -10.17
N ASN A 74 15.87 13.42 -10.28
CA ASN A 74 16.62 12.18 -10.36
C ASN A 74 16.09 11.25 -11.46
N GLU A 75 16.56 11.48 -12.68
CA GLU A 75 16.20 10.72 -13.87
C GLU A 75 16.50 9.22 -13.73
N ASN A 76 17.65 8.89 -13.14
CA ASN A 76 18.07 7.51 -12.91
C ASN A 76 17.08 6.73 -12.03
N ARG A 77 16.43 7.40 -11.08
CA ARG A 77 15.38 6.80 -10.26
C ARG A 77 14.02 6.86 -10.91
N ALA A 78 13.70 7.94 -11.63
CA ALA A 78 12.44 8.07 -12.33
C ALA A 78 12.26 6.96 -13.40
N SER A 79 13.32 6.56 -14.10
CA SER A 79 13.27 5.57 -15.19
C SER A 79 13.00 4.12 -14.76
N ARG A 80 12.94 3.82 -13.45
CA ARG A 80 12.77 2.46 -12.94
C ARG A 80 11.69 2.34 -11.89
N VAL A 81 11.11 1.15 -11.80
CA VAL A 81 10.21 0.77 -10.73
C VAL A 81 11.02 0.50 -9.46
N GLU A 82 10.55 1.05 -8.35
CA GLU A 82 10.93 0.62 -7.02
C GLU A 82 9.69 0.16 -6.26
N TRP A 83 9.85 -0.89 -5.45
CA TRP A 83 8.76 -1.46 -4.68
C TRP A 83 8.46 -0.58 -3.47
N GLU A 84 7.31 0.08 -3.52
CA GLU A 84 6.77 0.94 -2.47
C GLU A 84 6.21 0.10 -1.34
N HIS A 85 6.70 0.32 -0.13
CA HIS A 85 6.02 -0.05 1.10
C HIS A 85 4.95 1.01 1.40
N VAL A 86 3.68 0.74 1.07
CA VAL A 86 2.58 1.72 1.21
C VAL A 86 2.51 2.24 2.64
N VAL A 87 2.44 1.35 3.63
CA VAL A 87 2.84 1.62 5.00
C VAL A 87 4.36 1.49 5.07
N PRO A 88 5.12 2.57 5.33
CA PRO A 88 6.58 2.53 5.29
C PRO A 88 7.16 1.49 6.22
N ALA A 89 8.26 0.88 5.77
CA ALA A 89 9.12 0.01 6.58
C ALA A 89 9.47 0.59 7.96
N TRP A 90 9.67 1.91 8.02
CA TRP A 90 9.93 2.63 9.26
C TRP A 90 8.71 2.61 10.20
N GLN A 91 7.50 2.77 9.69
CA GLN A 91 6.30 2.92 10.52
C GLN A 91 5.98 1.66 11.33
N PHE A 92 6.17 0.47 10.74
CA PHE A 92 5.98 -0.81 11.44
C PHE A 92 7.25 -1.37 12.10
N GLY A 93 8.39 -0.69 11.95
CA GLY A 93 9.69 -1.18 12.38
C GLY A 93 10.39 -0.35 13.44
N HIS A 94 10.27 0.98 13.40
CA HIS A 94 11.19 1.87 14.13
C HIS A 94 11.16 1.71 15.65
N GLN A 95 10.05 1.24 16.23
CA GLN A 95 9.95 1.02 17.69
C GLN A 95 10.48 -0.34 18.13
N ARG A 96 10.84 -1.24 17.20
CA ARG A 96 11.34 -2.57 17.53
C ARG A 96 12.78 -2.49 17.99
N GLN A 97 13.16 -3.37 18.92
CA GLN A 97 14.52 -3.48 19.43
C GLN A 97 15.54 -3.68 18.30
N CYS A 98 15.24 -4.55 17.33
CA CYS A 98 16.11 -4.75 16.17
C CYS A 98 16.45 -3.45 15.44
N TRP A 99 15.53 -2.48 15.42
CA TRP A 99 15.71 -1.21 14.73
C TRP A 99 16.57 -0.27 15.56
N GLN A 100 16.38 -0.27 16.87
CA GLN A 100 17.23 0.48 17.79
C GLN A 100 18.68 0.00 17.73
N ASP A 101 18.88 -1.32 17.60
CA ASP A 101 20.22 -1.94 17.60
C ASP A 101 20.97 -1.84 16.25
N GLY A 102 20.32 -1.44 15.16
CA GLY A 102 20.98 -1.41 13.85
C GLY A 102 20.09 -1.10 12.65
N GLY A 103 18.95 -0.44 12.88
CA GLY A 103 18.00 -0.03 11.87
C GLY A 103 17.36 -1.18 11.08
N ARG A 104 16.79 -0.83 9.93
CA ARG A 104 16.13 -1.77 9.01
C ARG A 104 17.01 -2.96 8.64
N LYS A 105 18.32 -2.74 8.44
CA LYS A 105 19.27 -3.81 8.08
C LYS A 105 19.34 -4.88 9.15
N ASN A 106 19.34 -4.49 10.42
CA ASN A 106 19.34 -5.45 11.53
C ASN A 106 17.98 -6.14 11.68
N CYS A 107 16.87 -5.42 11.48
CA CYS A 107 15.53 -5.99 11.50
C CYS A 107 15.25 -7.03 10.41
N ALA A 108 16.04 -7.11 9.33
CA ALA A 108 15.92 -8.20 8.35
C ALA A 108 16.11 -9.61 8.97
N LYS A 109 16.70 -9.70 10.17
CA LYS A 109 16.86 -10.94 10.95
C LYS A 109 15.71 -11.21 11.91
N ASP A 110 14.92 -10.19 12.26
CA ASP A 110 13.75 -10.32 13.12
C ASP A 110 12.60 -10.96 12.31
N PRO A 111 12.08 -12.13 12.72
CA PRO A 111 11.09 -12.86 11.94
C PRO A 111 9.74 -12.12 11.83
N VAL A 112 9.37 -11.34 12.84
CA VAL A 112 8.11 -10.58 12.82
C VAL A 112 8.24 -9.38 11.88
N TYR A 113 9.36 -8.66 11.94
CA TYR A 113 9.66 -7.58 11.01
C TYR A 113 9.73 -8.08 9.58
N ARG A 114 10.44 -9.20 9.35
CA ARG A 114 10.59 -9.80 8.02
C ARG A 114 9.25 -10.20 7.44
N LYS A 115 8.34 -10.76 8.25
CA LYS A 115 6.96 -11.09 7.84
C LYS A 115 6.21 -9.86 7.35
N MET A 116 6.28 -8.74 8.07
CA MET A 116 5.64 -7.47 7.66
C MET A 116 6.30 -6.86 6.41
N GLU A 117 7.62 -6.89 6.33
CA GLU A 117 8.37 -6.32 5.20
C GLU A 117 8.13 -7.09 3.90
N SER A 118 7.93 -8.41 3.99
CA SER A 118 7.66 -9.28 2.84
C SER A 118 6.18 -9.42 2.50
N ASP A 119 5.27 -8.75 3.21
CA ASP A 119 3.85 -8.81 2.93
C ASP A 119 3.51 -8.08 1.63
N MET A 120 3.08 -8.83 0.62
CA MET A 120 2.77 -8.30 -0.71
C MET A 120 1.53 -7.40 -0.75
N HIS A 121 0.62 -7.49 0.24
CA HIS A 121 -0.50 -6.55 0.35
C HIS A 121 -0.03 -5.11 0.61
N ASN A 122 1.22 -4.95 1.07
CA ASN A 122 1.86 -3.68 1.33
C ASN A 122 2.91 -3.29 0.28
N LEU A 123 3.02 -4.02 -0.83
CA LEU A 123 3.99 -3.75 -1.89
C LEU A 123 3.28 -3.29 -3.17
N GLN A 124 3.73 -2.15 -3.71
CA GLN A 124 3.19 -1.59 -4.94
C GLN A 124 4.31 -1.10 -5.86
N PRO A 125 4.19 -1.22 -7.20
CA PRO A 125 5.20 -0.72 -8.12
C PRO A 125 5.11 0.81 -8.23
N SER A 126 6.15 1.54 -7.82
CA SER A 126 6.18 3.01 -7.92
C SER A 126 7.28 3.49 -8.86
N VAL A 127 7.10 4.67 -9.45
CA VAL A 127 8.22 5.44 -10.01
C VAL A 127 9.26 5.61 -8.90
N GLY A 128 10.52 5.26 -9.17
CA GLY A 128 11.57 5.27 -8.15
C GLY A 128 11.77 6.65 -7.54
N GLU A 129 11.79 7.72 -8.34
CA GLU A 129 11.91 9.08 -7.80
C GLU A 129 10.81 9.42 -6.78
N VAL A 130 9.54 9.09 -7.09
CA VAL A 130 8.40 9.30 -6.17
C VAL A 130 8.55 8.49 -4.89
N ASN A 131 8.92 7.21 -4.98
CA ASN A 131 9.18 6.37 -3.81
C ASN A 131 10.27 6.99 -2.91
N GLY A 132 11.33 7.51 -3.55
CA GLY A 132 12.42 8.20 -2.86
C GLY A 132 12.01 9.47 -2.15
N ASP A 133 11.29 10.32 -2.85
CA ASP A 133 10.82 11.60 -2.33
C ASP A 133 9.78 11.42 -1.23
N ARG A 134 8.85 10.45 -1.38
CA ARG A 134 7.88 10.09 -0.35
C ARG A 134 8.57 9.57 0.90
N GLY A 135 9.61 8.75 0.77
CA GLY A 135 10.39 8.23 1.90
C GLY A 135 9.52 7.53 2.95
N ASN A 136 9.56 8.02 4.19
CA ASN A 136 8.69 7.59 5.29
C ASN A 136 7.62 8.63 5.66
N PHE A 137 7.33 9.59 4.78
CA PHE A 137 6.38 10.65 5.05
C PHE A 137 4.96 10.12 5.17
N MET A 138 4.23 10.72 6.09
CA MET A 138 2.84 10.39 6.34
C MET A 138 1.96 10.95 5.23
N TYR A 139 0.93 10.20 4.87
CA TYR A 139 -0.02 10.70 3.89
C TYR A 139 -0.85 11.85 4.46
N SER A 140 -1.13 12.85 3.62
CA SER A 140 -2.00 13.99 3.92
C SER A 140 -2.81 14.38 2.68
N GLN A 141 -3.66 15.40 2.82
CA GLN A 141 -4.32 16.07 1.70
C GLN A 141 -4.38 17.57 2.00
N TRP A 142 -3.96 18.42 1.08
CA TRP A 142 -3.96 19.87 1.25
C TRP A 142 -4.18 20.63 -0.07
N ASN A 143 -4.55 21.90 0.03
CA ASN A 143 -4.77 22.76 -1.14
C ASN A 143 -3.46 23.29 -1.70
N GLY A 144 -3.31 23.28 -3.03
CA GLY A 144 -2.10 23.75 -3.73
C GLY A 144 -0.97 22.71 -3.77
N GLY A 145 0.22 23.15 -4.21
CA GLY A 145 1.43 22.30 -4.28
C GLY A 145 1.47 21.31 -5.46
N GLU A 146 0.67 21.53 -6.50
CA GLU A 146 0.63 20.67 -7.69
C GLU A 146 1.82 20.90 -8.64
N GLY A 147 2.08 19.93 -9.52
CA GLY A 147 3.02 20.08 -10.64
C GLY A 147 4.45 19.57 -10.40
N GLN A 148 4.80 19.10 -9.19
CA GLN A 148 6.15 18.59 -8.87
C GLN A 148 6.60 17.45 -9.79
N TYR A 149 5.65 16.72 -10.38
CA TYR A 149 5.89 15.54 -11.21
C TYR A 149 5.11 15.60 -12.54
N GLY A 150 4.86 16.81 -13.07
CA GLY A 150 4.09 17.00 -14.31
C GLY A 150 2.61 16.64 -14.13
N GLN A 151 2.08 15.74 -14.97
CA GLN A 151 0.68 15.30 -14.91
C GLN A 151 0.40 14.32 -13.76
N CYS A 152 1.44 13.83 -13.06
CA CYS A 152 1.23 13.04 -11.85
C CYS A 152 0.90 13.95 -10.66
N ALA A 153 -0.35 13.91 -10.21
CA ALA A 153 -0.87 14.71 -9.09
C ALA A 153 -0.34 14.30 -7.69
N MET A 154 0.74 13.52 -7.62
CA MET A 154 1.44 13.27 -6.36
C MET A 154 2.07 14.57 -5.87
N LYS A 155 2.01 14.83 -4.56
CA LYS A 155 2.69 15.96 -3.93
C LYS A 155 3.54 15.48 -2.77
N VAL A 156 4.68 16.12 -2.58
CA VAL A 156 5.61 15.86 -1.48
C VAL A 156 6.05 17.18 -0.88
N ASP A 157 5.66 17.41 0.38
CA ASP A 157 6.18 18.49 1.21
C ASP A 157 7.36 17.95 2.02
N PHE A 158 8.57 18.31 1.60
CA PHE A 158 9.81 17.91 2.27
C PHE A 158 10.02 18.60 3.62
N LYS A 159 9.44 19.79 3.80
CA LYS A 159 9.59 20.58 5.03
C LYS A 159 8.68 20.01 6.11
N GLU A 160 7.40 19.81 5.78
CA GLU A 160 6.41 19.26 6.70
C GLU A 160 6.39 17.72 6.72
N LYS A 161 7.23 17.07 5.90
CA LYS A 161 7.38 15.61 5.81
C LYS A 161 6.05 14.90 5.57
N ALA A 162 5.29 15.42 4.61
CA ALA A 162 3.97 14.95 4.22
C ALA A 162 3.90 14.64 2.73
N ALA A 163 3.05 13.68 2.36
CA ALA A 163 2.82 13.29 0.98
C ALA A 163 1.33 13.26 0.66
N GLU A 164 0.89 13.93 -0.41
CA GLU A 164 -0.48 13.81 -0.90
C GLU A 164 -0.50 12.87 -2.11
N PRO A 165 -1.13 11.69 -1.98
CA PRO A 165 -1.26 10.77 -3.09
C PRO A 165 -2.39 11.19 -4.03
N PRO A 166 -2.27 10.89 -5.34
CA PRO A 166 -3.33 11.12 -6.30
C PRO A 166 -4.55 10.24 -5.99
N ALA A 167 -5.74 10.71 -6.38
CA ALA A 167 -7.02 10.06 -6.08
C ALA A 167 -7.04 8.56 -6.44
N ARG A 168 -6.40 8.17 -7.56
CA ARG A 168 -6.30 6.78 -8.02
C ARG A 168 -5.71 5.80 -6.98
N ALA A 169 -4.84 6.29 -6.10
CA ALA A 169 -4.13 5.45 -5.12
C ALA A 169 -4.81 5.44 -3.74
N ARG A 170 -5.66 6.43 -3.43
CA ARG A 170 -6.19 6.69 -2.07
C ARG A 170 -6.91 5.50 -1.46
N GLY A 171 -7.81 4.84 -2.20
CA GLY A 171 -8.53 3.67 -1.68
C GLY A 171 -7.64 2.46 -1.44
N ALA A 172 -6.65 2.23 -2.30
CA ALA A 172 -5.68 1.15 -2.09
C ALA A 172 -4.80 1.45 -0.88
N ILE A 173 -4.35 2.69 -0.72
CA ILE A 173 -3.61 3.16 0.47
C ILE A 173 -4.41 2.89 1.74
N ALA A 174 -5.66 3.33 1.78
CA ALA A 174 -6.50 3.18 2.97
C ALA A 174 -6.69 1.71 3.37
N ARG A 175 -7.08 0.87 2.42
CA ARG A 175 -7.24 -0.57 2.66
C ARG A 175 -5.94 -1.24 3.10
N THR A 176 -4.80 -0.89 2.50
CA THR A 176 -3.50 -1.43 2.91
C THR A 176 -3.13 -0.98 4.33
N TYR A 177 -3.38 0.27 4.70
CA TYR A 177 -3.15 0.76 6.07
C TYR A 177 -4.00 0.01 7.10
N PHE A 178 -5.30 -0.18 6.84
CA PHE A 178 -6.17 -0.93 7.73
C PHE A 178 -5.78 -2.41 7.81
N TYR A 179 -5.49 -3.02 6.66
CA TYR A 179 -4.97 -4.38 6.61
C TYR A 179 -3.71 -4.53 7.47
N MET A 180 -2.70 -3.68 7.27
CA MET A 180 -1.44 -3.77 8.03
C MET A 180 -1.65 -3.51 9.52
N ARG A 181 -2.53 -2.58 9.89
CA ARG A 181 -2.90 -2.33 11.29
C ARG A 181 -3.50 -3.58 11.93
N ASP A 182 -4.49 -4.19 11.27
CA ASP A 182 -5.27 -5.29 11.84
C ASP A 182 -4.51 -6.61 11.82
N GLN A 183 -3.78 -6.90 10.73
CA GLN A 183 -3.01 -8.14 10.61
C GLN A 183 -1.81 -8.21 11.57
N TYR A 184 -1.22 -7.06 11.90
CA TYR A 184 0.02 -6.99 12.69
C TYR A 184 -0.15 -6.27 14.02
N ASN A 185 -1.39 -5.94 14.42
CA ASN A 185 -1.71 -5.22 15.65
C ASN A 185 -0.87 -3.95 15.86
N LEU A 186 -0.70 -3.17 14.79
CA LEU A 186 0.14 -1.96 14.82
C LEU A 186 -0.66 -0.80 15.42
N SER A 187 -0.66 -0.70 16.75
CA SER A 187 -1.37 0.36 17.49
C SER A 187 -0.92 1.77 17.12
N THR A 188 0.31 1.95 16.65
CA THR A 188 0.82 3.23 16.11
C THR A 188 0.13 3.67 14.82
N LEU A 189 -0.57 2.76 14.15
CA LEU A 189 -1.45 3.04 13.02
C LEU A 189 -2.89 3.29 13.47
N SER A 190 -3.18 3.44 14.77
CA SER A 190 -4.53 3.67 15.31
C SER A 190 -4.64 5.04 15.98
N PRO A 191 -5.58 5.90 15.54
CA PRO A 191 -6.35 5.75 14.31
C PRO A 191 -5.38 5.87 13.13
N ALA A 192 -5.66 5.23 11.99
CA ALA A 192 -4.92 5.56 10.77
C ALA A 192 -4.97 7.08 10.65
N ASN A 193 -3.87 7.75 10.31
CA ASN A 193 -3.83 9.21 10.41
C ASN A 193 -5.06 9.80 9.70
N ALA A 194 -5.61 10.92 10.20
CA ALA A 194 -6.92 11.40 9.75
C ALA A 194 -7.04 11.52 8.21
N ALA A 195 -5.92 11.71 7.51
CA ALA A 195 -5.85 11.66 6.06
C ALA A 195 -6.16 10.28 5.46
N VAL A 196 -5.57 9.19 5.97
CA VAL A 196 -5.87 7.82 5.53
C VAL A 196 -7.34 7.46 5.79
N GLN A 197 -7.92 7.92 6.90
CA GLN A 197 -9.36 7.75 7.15
C GLN A 197 -10.23 8.47 6.12
N ARG A 198 -9.89 9.73 5.77
CA ARG A 198 -10.57 10.47 4.70
C ARG A 198 -10.45 9.80 3.34
N MET A 199 -9.29 9.22 3.03
CA MET A 199 -9.09 8.48 1.78
C MET A 199 -10.04 7.29 1.61
N GLU A 200 -10.42 6.61 2.70
CA GLU A 200 -11.42 5.53 2.67
C GLU A 200 -12.84 6.07 2.39
N GLN A 201 -13.16 7.23 2.97
CA GLN A 201 -14.45 7.90 2.78
C GLN A 201 -14.62 8.40 1.34
N ASP A 202 -13.56 8.97 0.74
CA ASP A 202 -13.56 9.43 -0.66
C ASP A 202 -13.93 8.29 -1.62
N VAL A 203 -13.44 7.07 -1.36
CA VAL A 203 -13.71 5.88 -2.19
C VAL A 203 -15.10 5.31 -1.94
N SER A 204 -15.57 5.35 -0.68
CA SER A 204 -16.91 4.89 -0.30
C SER A 204 -18.00 5.81 -0.84
N GLY A 205 -17.78 7.12 -0.82
CA GLY A 205 -18.67 8.13 -1.40
C GLY A 205 -18.78 8.02 -2.93
N TYR A 206 -17.72 7.59 -3.62
CA TYR A 206 -17.76 7.30 -5.05
C TYR A 206 -18.59 6.04 -5.40
N ARG A 207 -18.69 5.07 -4.47
CA ARG A 207 -19.53 3.87 -4.61
C ARG A 207 -21.00 4.15 -4.33
N LEU A 208 -21.30 5.06 -3.42
CA LEU A 208 -22.64 5.49 -3.08
C LEU A 208 -22.98 6.74 -3.88
N GLY A 209 -23.27 6.58 -5.17
CA GLY A 209 -23.74 7.66 -6.07
C GLY A 209 -24.98 8.41 -5.57
N VAL A 210 -24.82 9.17 -4.49
CA VAL A 210 -25.76 10.11 -3.93
C VAL A 210 -25.28 11.47 -4.40
N ARG A 211 -25.95 11.91 -5.46
CA ARG A 211 -26.06 13.29 -5.94
C ARG A 211 -25.76 14.34 -4.86
N ALA A 212 -24.82 15.22 -5.16
CA ALA A 212 -24.95 16.65 -4.90
C ALA A 212 -24.45 17.35 -6.18
N ARG A 213 -25.33 17.63 -7.16
CA ARG A 213 -25.98 18.94 -7.30
C ARG A 213 -26.08 19.78 -6.04
#